data_AF-A0A969AZJ4-F1
#
_entry.id   AF-A0A969AZJ4-F1
#
_cell.length_a   1.000
_cell.length_b   1.000
_cell.length_c   1.000
_cell.angle_alpha   90.00
_cell.angle_beta   90.00
_cell.angle_gamma   90.00
#
_symmetry.space_group_name_H-M   'P 1'
#
loop_
_entity.id
_entity.type
_entity.pdbx_description
1 polymer ?
#
loop_
_entity_poly.entity_id
_entity_poly.type
_entity_poly.pdbx_seq_one_letter_code
_entity_poly.pdbx_strand_id
1 'polypeptide(L)'
;MRLLVPFIHGDDLIGFVTLLQPQQSWSFGREDIDLLRTVGRQAASYLALLSTTERLAEARQFETFNRLSAFLVHDLKNVVSQLSLISQNAARHRDNPEFVEDAFNTVDSAISRMQRMLTGLRQATGRPPTSAAAARNWR
;
A
#
# COMPACT_ATOMS: atom_id res chain seq x y z
N MET A 1 33.52 -2.83 33.95
CA MET A 1 32.55 -3.88 33.60
C MET A 1 31.56 -3.29 32.60
N ARG A 2 31.36 -3.96 31.46
CA ARG A 2 30.44 -3.52 30.40
C ARG A 2 29.10 -4.21 30.65
N LEU A 3 28.03 -3.46 30.93
CA LEU A 3 26.72 -4.03 31.23
C LEU A 3 25.96 -4.26 29.92
N LEU A 4 25.22 -5.37 29.85
CA LEU A 4 24.33 -5.70 28.73
C LEU A 4 22.90 -5.71 29.26
N VAL A 5 22.02 -4.95 28.60
CA VAL A 5 20.59 -4.89 28.92
C VAL A 5 19.83 -5.52 27.76
N PRO A 6 19.22 -6.70 27.96
CA PRO A 6 18.45 -7.36 26.92
C PRO A 6 17.07 -6.70 26.78
N PHE A 7 16.58 -6.64 25.55
CA PHE A 7 15.21 -6.23 25.22
C PHE A 7 14.41 -7.49 24.94
N ILE A 8 13.64 -7.91 25.95
CA ILE A 8 12.84 -9.14 25.91
C ILE A 8 11.36 -8.72 25.89
N HIS A 9 10.61 -9.24 24.92
CA HIS A 9 9.16 -9.07 24.83
C HIS A 9 8.50 -10.46 24.82
N GLY A 10 7.71 -10.77 25.85
CA GLY A 10 7.27 -12.16 26.08
C GLY A 10 8.45 -13.07 26.35
N ASP A 11 8.60 -14.12 25.54
CA ASP A 11 9.74 -15.06 25.58
C ASP A 11 10.81 -14.75 24.50
N ASP A 12 10.61 -13.71 23.69
CA ASP A 12 11.47 -13.38 22.57
C ASP A 12 12.50 -12.28 22.92
N LEU A 13 13.78 -12.55 22.66
CA LEU A 13 14.84 -11.55 22.68
C LEU A 13 14.86 -10.79 21.36
N ILE A 14 14.38 -9.54 21.37
CA ILE A 14 14.32 -8.72 20.16
C ILE A 14 15.60 -7.90 19.92
N GLY A 15 16.46 -7.79 20.93
CA GLY A 15 17.72 -7.07 20.83
C GLY A 15 18.39 -6.87 22.19
N PHE A 16 19.48 -6.11 22.21
CA PHE A 16 20.15 -5.73 23.44
C PHE A 16 20.89 -4.41 23.25
N VAL A 17 21.14 -3.72 24.35
CA VAL A 17 22.03 -2.56 24.39
C VAL A 17 23.17 -2.81 25.36
N THR A 18 24.31 -2.20 25.07
CA THR A 18 25.48 -2.26 25.93
C THR A 18 25.73 -0.89 26.53
N LEU A 19 25.88 -0.83 27.85
CA LEU A 19 26.29 0.39 28.54
C LEU A 19 27.82 0.47 28.51
N LEU A 20 28.33 1.60 28.04
CA LEU A 20 29.75 1.90 28.15
C LEU A 20 30.14 2.03 29.62
N GLN A 21 31.39 1.67 29.91
CA GLN A 21 31.90 1.71 31.27
C GLN A 21 31.97 3.17 31.77
N PRO A 22 31.44 3.49 32.96
CA PRO A 22 31.58 4.81 33.55
C PRO A 22 33.06 5.17 33.75
N GLN A 23 33.44 6.44 33.52
CA GLN A 23 34.82 6.90 33.71
C GLN A 23 35.24 6.97 35.19
N GLN A 24 34.28 6.99 36.12
CA GLN A 24 34.51 6.89 37.57
C GLN A 24 34.11 5.49 38.06
N SER A 25 34.69 5.05 39.19
CA SER A 25 34.46 3.72 39.78
C SER A 25 33.05 3.55 40.37
N TRP A 26 32.02 3.69 39.54
CA TRP A 26 30.64 3.39 39.89
C TRP A 26 30.40 1.88 39.74
N SER A 27 29.94 1.22 40.80
CA SER A 27 29.46 -0.16 40.75
C SER A 27 27.94 -0.18 40.61
N PHE A 28 27.42 -0.89 39.61
CA PHE A 28 25.97 -1.07 39.48
C PHE A 28 25.43 -1.89 40.66
N GLY A 29 24.47 -1.31 41.37
CA GLY A 29 23.75 -1.98 42.43
C GLY A 29 22.63 -2.87 41.91
N ARG A 30 21.97 -3.59 42.82
CA ARG A 30 20.80 -4.42 42.49
C ARG A 30 19.64 -3.59 41.94
N GLU A 31 19.38 -2.42 42.54
CA GLU A 31 18.32 -1.50 42.09
C GLU A 31 18.57 -0.96 40.69
N ASP A 32 19.82 -0.61 40.35
CA ASP A 32 20.17 -0.18 38.99
C ASP A 32 19.89 -1.28 37.97
N ILE A 33 20.25 -2.52 38.29
CA ILE A 33 20.01 -3.68 37.43
C ILE A 33 18.50 -3.93 37.26
N ASP A 34 17.71 -3.82 38.33
CA ASP A 34 16.26 -4.01 38.27
C ASP A 34 15.57 -2.87 37.51
N LEU A 35 16.06 -1.62 37.64
CA LEU A 35 15.61 -0.48 36.84
C LEU A 35 15.94 -0.71 35.36
N LEU A 36 17.18 -1.06 35.03
CA LEU A 36 17.60 -1.32 33.65
C LEU A 36 16.85 -2.49 33.03
N ARG A 37 16.55 -3.54 33.80
CA ARG A 37 15.69 -4.64 33.36
C ARG A 37 14.28 -4.16 33.04
N THR A 38 13.71 -3.29 33.89
CA THR A 38 12.35 -2.76 33.69
C THR A 38 12.28 -1.84 32.48
N VAL A 39 13.22 -0.92 32.35
CA VAL A 39 13.35 -0.03 31.19
C VAL A 39 13.60 -0.84 29.92
N GLY A 40 14.46 -1.85 29.96
CA GLY A 40 14.72 -2.75 28.83
C GLY A 40 13.46 -3.49 28.37
N ARG A 41 12.62 -3.95 29.31
CA ARG A 41 11.33 -4.57 28.98
C ARG A 41 10.32 -3.58 28.38
N GLN A 42 10.27 -2.35 28.88
CA GLN A 42 9.42 -1.29 28.29
C GLN A 42 9.87 -0.91 26.89
N ALA A 43 11.18 -0.71 26.69
CA ALA A 43 11.77 -0.46 25.38
C ALA A 43 11.47 -1.61 24.41
N ALA A 44 11.57 -2.86 24.90
CA ALA A 44 11.24 -4.02 24.10
C ALA A 44 9.78 -4.01 23.62
N SER A 45 8.84 -3.76 24.52
CA SER A 45 7.41 -3.66 24.17
C SER A 45 7.11 -2.53 23.20
N TYR A 46 7.78 -1.39 23.32
CA TYR A 46 7.60 -0.28 22.39
C TYR A 46 8.14 -0.59 20.99
N LEU A 47 9.32 -1.21 20.90
CA LEU A 47 9.90 -1.65 19.62
C LEU A 47 9.04 -2.72 18.94
N ALA A 48 8.52 -3.69 19.70
CA ALA A 48 7.60 -4.70 19.18
C ALA A 48 6.30 -4.06 18.65
N LEU A 49 5.76 -3.06 19.35
CA LEU A 49 4.59 -2.31 18.91
C LEU A 49 4.84 -1.55 17.61
N LEU A 50 5.98 -0.84 17.50
CA LEU A 50 6.36 -0.12 16.29
C LEU A 50 6.45 -1.08 15.10
N SER A 51 7.20 -2.18 15.23
CA SER A 51 7.33 -3.18 14.17
C SER A 51 5.98 -3.78 13.76
N THR A 52 5.12 -4.08 14.73
CA THR A 52 3.77 -4.60 14.45
C THR A 52 2.91 -3.56 13.72
N THR A 53 3.03 -2.29 14.10
CA THR A 53 2.28 -1.19 13.48
C THR A 53 2.73 -0.96 12.04
N GLU A 54 4.03 -1.01 11.76
CA GLU A 54 4.59 -0.94 10.40
C GLU A 54 4.07 -2.09 9.54
N ARG A 55 4.16 -3.33 10.04
CA ARG A 55 3.64 -4.52 9.34
C ARG A 55 2.13 -4.43 9.09
N LEU A 56 1.37 -3.88 10.02
CA LEU A 56 -0.07 -3.65 9.85
C LEU A 56 -0.35 -2.59 8.77
N ALA A 57 0.44 -1.52 8.73
CA ALA A 57 0.32 -0.49 7.71
C ALA A 57 0.62 -1.06 6.30
N GLU A 58 1.71 -1.83 6.16
CA GLU A 58 2.05 -2.54 4.93
C GLU A 58 0.94 -3.51 4.50
N ALA A 59 0.42 -4.31 5.43
CA ALA A 59 -0.67 -5.24 5.15
C ALA A 59 -1.94 -4.52 4.65
N ARG A 60 -2.32 -3.40 5.27
CA ARG A 60 -3.46 -2.57 4.83
C ARG A 60 -3.24 -1.95 3.45
N GLN A 61 -2.02 -1.51 3.17
CA GLN A 61 -1.67 -1.00 1.84
C GLN A 61 -1.79 -2.11 0.78
N PHE A 62 -1.27 -3.30 1.08
CA PHE A 62 -1.36 -4.45 0.20
C PHE A 62 -2.82 -4.90 -0.01
N GLU A 63 -3.63 -4.94 1.04
CA GLU A 63 -5.07 -5.26 0.96
C GLU A 63 -5.81 -4.26 0.07
N THR A 64 -5.56 -2.96 0.26
CA THR A 64 -6.16 -1.90 -0.55
C THR A 64 -5.78 -2.03 -2.03
N PHE A 65 -4.50 -2.29 -2.30
CA PHE A 65 -4.00 -2.53 -3.65
C PHE A 65 -4.67 -3.76 -4.28
N ASN A 66 -4.67 -4.90 -3.59
CA ASN A 66 -5.25 -6.14 -4.09
C ASN A 66 -6.75 -6.01 -4.38
N ARG A 67 -7.50 -5.36 -3.48
CA ARG A 67 -8.93 -5.07 -3.68
C ARG A 67 -9.15 -4.21 -4.92
N LEU A 68 -8.37 -3.16 -5.13
CA LEU A 68 -8.46 -2.33 -6.34
C LEU A 68 -8.11 -3.13 -7.60
N SER A 69 -7.02 -3.90 -7.57
CA SER A 69 -6.61 -4.75 -8.70
C SER A 69 -7.69 -5.73 -9.11
N ALA A 70 -8.38 -6.35 -8.15
CA ALA A 70 -9.50 -7.24 -8.43
C ALA A 70 -10.66 -6.51 -9.15
N PHE A 71 -11.03 -5.30 -8.70
CA PHE A 71 -12.03 -4.48 -9.39
C PHE A 71 -11.61 -4.10 -10.81
N LEU A 72 -10.36 -3.71 -11.02
CA LEU A 72 -9.83 -3.34 -12.33
C LEU A 72 -9.84 -4.52 -13.31
N VAL A 73 -9.39 -5.70 -12.87
CA VAL A 73 -9.38 -6.91 -13.71
C VAL A 73 -10.80 -7.30 -14.11
N HIS A 74 -11.74 -7.25 -13.16
CA HIS A 74 -13.15 -7.51 -13.44
C HIS A 74 -13.70 -6.55 -14.50
N ASP A 75 -13.50 -5.25 -14.30
CA ASP A 75 -14.07 -4.26 -15.23
C ASP A 75 -13.38 -4.29 -16.59
N LEU A 76 -12.08 -4.59 -16.65
CA LEU A 76 -11.37 -4.81 -17.91
C LEU A 76 -11.96 -6.00 -18.67
N LYS A 77 -12.19 -7.13 -17.98
CA LYS A 77 -12.84 -8.31 -18.58
C LYS A 77 -14.24 -7.96 -19.12
N ASN A 78 -14.97 -7.10 -18.42
CA ASN A 78 -16.30 -6.67 -18.85
C ASN A 78 -16.24 -5.81 -20.13
N VAL A 79 -15.32 -4.85 -20.20
CA VAL A 79 -15.10 -4.03 -21.41
C VAL A 79 -14.71 -4.91 -22.58
N VAL A 80 -13.76 -5.84 -22.39
CA VAL A 80 -13.34 -6.79 -23.43
C VAL A 80 -14.53 -7.62 -23.93
N SER A 81 -15.38 -8.09 -23.02
CA SER A 81 -16.55 -8.90 -23.38
C SER A 81 -17.56 -8.10 -24.21
N GLN A 82 -17.86 -6.86 -23.82
CA GLN A 82 -18.78 -5.97 -24.55
C GLN A 82 -18.27 -5.67 -25.97
N LEU A 83 -17.00 -5.29 -26.09
CA LEU A 83 -16.40 -4.99 -27.40
C LEU A 83 -16.31 -6.24 -28.29
N SER A 84 -16.11 -7.41 -27.69
CA SER A 84 -16.11 -8.68 -28.42
C SER A 84 -17.48 -8.98 -29.04
N LEU A 85 -18.58 -8.67 -28.36
CA LEU A 85 -19.94 -8.85 -28.90
C LEU A 85 -20.18 -7.97 -30.13
N ILE A 86 -19.76 -6.70 -30.09
CA ILE A 86 -19.86 -5.80 -31.24
C ILE A 86 -19.04 -6.37 -32.39
N SER A 87 -17.77 -6.72 -32.14
CA SER A 87 -16.85 -7.22 -33.16
C SER A 87 -17.37 -8.50 -33.84
N GLN A 88 -17.90 -9.46 -33.08
CA GLN A 88 -18.44 -10.70 -33.62
C GLN A 88 -19.71 -10.49 -34.47
N ASN A 89 -20.51 -9.49 -34.14
CA ASN A 89 -21.79 -9.23 -34.81
C ASN A 89 -21.73 -8.15 -35.90
N ALA A 90 -20.63 -7.39 -35.98
CA ALA A 90 -20.47 -6.26 -36.88
C ALA A 90 -20.72 -6.62 -38.35
N ALA A 91 -20.12 -7.71 -38.86
CA ALA A 91 -20.28 -8.09 -40.26
C ALA A 91 -21.73 -8.43 -40.64
N ARG A 92 -22.51 -8.95 -39.69
CA ARG A 92 -23.89 -9.39 -39.90
C ARG A 92 -24.91 -8.26 -39.75
N HIS A 93 -24.63 -7.29 -38.86
CA HIS A 93 -25.59 -6.26 -38.47
C HIS A 93 -25.17 -4.83 -38.81
N ARG A 94 -24.05 -4.62 -39.53
CA ARG A 94 -23.56 -3.28 -39.93
C ARG A 94 -24.59 -2.39 -40.63
N ASP A 95 -25.55 -2.99 -41.33
CA ASP A 95 -26.58 -2.28 -42.09
C ASP A 95 -27.87 -2.10 -41.27
N ASN A 96 -27.93 -2.63 -40.03
CA ASN A 96 -29.02 -2.40 -39.10
C ASN A 96 -28.75 -1.11 -38.29
N PRO A 97 -29.52 -0.02 -38.49
CA PRO A 97 -29.30 1.25 -37.81
C PRO A 97 -29.38 1.13 -36.28
N GLU A 98 -30.25 0.28 -35.73
CA GLU A 98 -30.35 0.06 -34.28
C GLU A 98 -29.08 -0.58 -33.70
N PHE A 99 -28.49 -1.54 -34.43
CA PHE A 99 -27.23 -2.17 -34.02
C PHE A 99 -26.07 -1.17 -34.07
N VAL A 100 -26.03 -0.33 -35.11
CA VAL A 100 -24.98 0.69 -35.25
C VAL A 100 -25.05 1.69 -34.10
N GLU A 101 -26.24 2.15 -33.74
CA GLU A 101 -26.45 3.04 -32.58
C GLU A 101 -26.01 2.39 -31.26
N ASP A 102 -26.44 1.15 -30.98
CA ASP A 102 -26.05 0.41 -29.78
C ASP A 102 -24.53 0.13 -29.72
N ALA A 103 -23.90 -0.15 -30.87
CA ALA A 103 -22.47 -0.34 -30.96
C ALA A 103 -21.70 0.93 -30.57
N PHE A 104 -22.13 2.11 -31.03
CA PHE A 104 -21.52 3.38 -30.61
C PHE A 104 -21.71 3.63 -29.11
N ASN A 105 -22.92 3.42 -28.58
CA ASN A 105 -23.20 3.56 -27.14
C ASN A 105 -22.33 2.63 -26.29
N THR A 106 -22.10 1.40 -26.77
CA THR A 106 -21.26 0.42 -26.08
C THR A 106 -19.78 0.83 -26.11
N VAL A 107 -19.29 1.36 -27.24
CA VAL A 107 -17.92 1.89 -27.33
C VAL A 107 -17.72 3.08 -26.39
N ASP A 108 -18.66 4.02 -26.34
CA ASP A 108 -18.59 5.18 -25.43
C ASP A 108 -18.59 4.74 -23.96
N SER A 109 -19.41 3.73 -23.63
CA SER A 109 -19.45 3.12 -22.31
C SER A 109 -18.13 2.44 -21.94
N ALA A 110 -17.51 1.74 -22.90
CA ALA A 110 -16.20 1.10 -22.74
C ALA A 110 -15.09 2.13 -22.50
N ILE A 111 -15.06 3.22 -23.28
CA ILE A 111 -14.13 4.33 -23.11
C ILE A 111 -14.28 4.96 -21.73
N SER A 112 -15.51 5.26 -21.32
CA SER A 112 -15.83 5.83 -20.01
C SER A 112 -15.37 4.93 -18.84
N ARG A 113 -15.52 3.61 -18.97
CA ARG A 113 -15.03 2.63 -17.98
C ARG A 113 -13.50 2.62 -17.92
N MET A 114 -12.81 2.59 -19.06
CA MET A 114 -11.34 2.61 -19.10
C MET A 114 -10.77 3.90 -18.50
N GLN A 115 -11.40 5.05 -18.73
CA GLN A 115 -11.00 6.32 -18.11
C GLN A 115 -11.13 6.31 -16.59
N ARG A 116 -12.22 5.73 -16.05
CA ARG A 116 -12.39 5.53 -14.60
C ARG A 116 -11.32 4.60 -14.03
N MET A 117 -11.03 3.49 -14.70
CA MET A 117 -9.97 2.56 -14.30
C MET A 117 -8.59 3.24 -14.25
N LEU A 118 -8.24 4.02 -15.28
CA LEU A 118 -6.99 4.77 -15.35
C LEU A 118 -6.88 5.80 -14.20
N THR A 119 -8.00 6.45 -13.87
CA THR A 119 -8.06 7.41 -12.77
C THR A 119 -7.85 6.71 -11.42
N GLY A 120 -8.49 5.54 -11.21
CA GLY A 120 -8.28 4.71 -10.01
C GLY A 120 -6.83 4.24 -9.85
N LEU A 121 -6.18 3.81 -10.94
CA LEU A 121 -4.77 3.40 -10.93
C LEU A 121 -3.81 4.53 -10.55
N ARG A 122 -4.06 5.76 -11.03
CA ARG A 122 -3.25 6.93 -10.67
C ARG A 122 -3.35 7.27 -9.18
N GLN A 123 -4.55 7.16 -8.61
CA GLN A 123 -4.76 7.39 -7.17
C GLN A 123 -4.06 6.32 -6.33
N ALA A 124 -4.10 5.05 -6.76
CA ALA A 124 -3.50 3.95 -6.01
C ALA A 124 -1.97 3.89 -6.06
N THR A 125 -1.36 4.39 -7.13
CA THR A 125 0.10 4.45 -7.26
C THR A 125 0.72 5.66 -6.57
N GLY A 126 -0.09 6.52 -5.92
CA GLY A 126 0.38 7.74 -5.27
C GLY A 126 1.07 8.73 -6.22
N ARG A 127 0.93 8.53 -7.53
CA ARG A 127 1.60 9.38 -8.53
C ARG A 127 0.79 10.67 -8.63
N PRO A 128 1.35 11.83 -8.23
CA PRO A 128 0.65 13.10 -8.39
C PRO A 128 0.31 13.31 -9.87
N PRO A 129 -0.80 13.99 -10.19
CA PRO A 129 -1.15 14.26 -11.58
C PRO A 129 0.03 14.93 -12.25
N THR A 130 0.55 14.33 -13.33
CA THR A 130 1.59 14.95 -14.14
C THR A 130 1.05 16.30 -14.59
N SER A 131 1.60 17.38 -14.03
CA SER A 131 1.31 18.74 -14.44
C SER A 131 1.77 18.93 -15.88
N ALA A 132 0.90 18.59 -16.83
CA ALA A 132 1.05 18.94 -18.24
C ALA A 132 0.14 20.12 -18.63
N ALA A 133 -0.43 20.83 -17.63
CA ALA A 133 -1.34 21.95 -17.85
C ALA A 133 -0.83 23.30 -17.29
N ALA A 134 0.31 23.35 -16.61
CA ALA A 134 0.83 24.59 -16.03
C ALA A 134 1.80 25.37 -16.95
N ALA A 135 2.03 24.96 -18.20
CA ALA A 135 3.02 25.58 -19.09
C ALA A 135 2.43 26.31 -20.31
N ARG A 136 1.15 26.73 -20.26
CA ARG A 136 0.50 27.39 -21.41
C ARG A 136 0.12 28.87 -21.26
N ASN A 137 0.36 29.52 -20.12
CA ASN A 137 -0.08 30.90 -19.89
C ASN A 137 1.05 31.86 -19.48
N TRP A 138 2.15 31.89 -20.24
CA TRP A 138 3.19 32.93 -20.14
C TRP A 138 3.61 33.40 -21.54
N ARG A 139 2.64 33.87 -22.32
CA ARG A 139 2.85 34.75 -23.48
C ARG A 139 1.80 35.84 -23.47
#